data_AF-A0A7X0KQX4-F1
#
_entry.id   AF-A0A7X0KQX4-F1
#
_cell.length_a   1.000
_cell.length_b   1.000
_cell.length_c   1.000
_cell.angle_alpha   90.00
_cell.angle_beta   90.00
_cell.angle_gamma   90.00
#
_symmetry.space_group_name_H-M   'P 1'
#
loop_
_entity.id
_entity.type
_entity.pdbx_description
1 polymer ?
#
loop_
_entity_poly.entity_id
_entity_poly.type
_entity_poly.pdbx_seq_one_letter_code
_entity_poly.pdbx_strand_id
1 'polypeptide(L)'
;MTIATGAAEVLLVANKPGLTEKGGGHGAKGVDFQRWWAVLRMLELEQSNAPDFLLLFEAVQDVTELDSLSAPTKAAIYQVKKKDTGTWSWSVLTGTSAPKQPKPAKKSAASGPAAPVPTVVPSFDNVGNSVLGKIHLSLMAFEKLPAEGIFISNAGCDVPLASGANAATSLPCSLSDLAADHAQLLTDALNSLSAAGAPIPDLKRVRLARVAIHPDDPSAPAVAKALELLTQRSPGHAAQARAFVESLVMKVSALGRRTATCATFADLVKERGFSRAEFHTALSSLATIPDRNALFESWLAKLQQEGFDFRALTTMRMAAARVAAERLTGPSPEAHAIDSFCDSWAQANACGPNLKPYVDAALVAMRANFGQYRDEELLARFVMRVMTT
;
A
#
# COMPACT_ATOMS: atom_id res chain seq x y z
N MET A 1 -18.46 28.22 -6.16
CA MET A 1 -17.65 27.36 -5.28
C MET A 1 -16.26 27.98 -5.18
N THR A 2 -15.93 28.57 -4.04
CA THR A 2 -14.59 29.08 -3.74
C THR A 2 -13.64 27.90 -3.66
N ILE A 3 -12.73 27.76 -4.63
CA ILE A 3 -11.65 26.78 -4.54
C ILE A 3 -10.82 27.18 -3.32
N ALA A 4 -10.73 26.31 -2.31
CA ALA A 4 -9.82 26.51 -1.19
C ALA A 4 -8.42 26.73 -1.75
N THR A 5 -7.69 27.72 -1.24
CA THR A 5 -6.37 28.13 -1.77
C THR A 5 -5.41 26.95 -1.93
N GLY A 6 -5.48 25.95 -1.05
CA GLY A 6 -4.68 24.72 -1.14
C GLY A 6 -4.98 23.85 -2.36
N ALA A 7 -6.25 23.64 -2.73
CA ALA A 7 -6.61 22.80 -3.87
C ALA A 7 -6.15 23.40 -5.21
N ALA A 8 -6.26 24.73 -5.35
CA ALA A 8 -5.75 25.45 -6.52
C ALA A 8 -4.23 25.31 -6.64
N GLU A 9 -3.53 25.41 -5.52
CA GLU A 9 -2.08 25.29 -5.49
C GLU A 9 -1.61 23.87 -5.79
N VAL A 10 -2.24 22.83 -5.21
CA VAL A 10 -1.93 21.43 -5.53
C VAL A 10 -2.09 21.17 -7.03
N LEU A 11 -3.17 21.66 -7.65
CA LEU A 11 -3.37 21.55 -9.10
C LEU A 11 -2.24 22.21 -9.89
N LEU A 12 -1.84 23.42 -9.49
CA LEU A 12 -0.76 24.17 -10.12
C LEU A 12 0.56 23.39 -10.02
N VAL A 13 0.88 22.84 -8.84
CA VAL A 13 2.10 22.07 -8.62
C VAL A 13 2.09 20.74 -9.38
N ALA A 14 0.97 20.00 -9.38
CA ALA A 14 0.85 18.74 -10.10
C ALA A 14 1.00 18.89 -11.63
N ASN A 15 0.69 20.06 -12.17
CA ASN A 15 0.88 20.38 -13.59
C ASN A 15 2.27 20.96 -13.91
N LYS A 16 3.14 21.25 -12.93
CA LYS A 16 4.49 21.75 -13.18
C LYS A 16 5.35 20.66 -13.83
N PRO A 17 5.97 20.92 -15.01
CA PRO A 17 6.85 19.96 -15.66
C PRO A 17 8.02 19.55 -14.75
N GLY A 18 8.36 18.26 -14.76
CA GLY A 18 9.52 17.73 -14.02
C GLY A 18 9.26 17.36 -12.55
N LEU A 19 8.09 17.70 -11.99
CA LEU A 19 7.70 17.28 -10.64
C LEU A 19 6.84 16.01 -10.63
N THR A 20 6.19 15.70 -11.75
CA THR A 20 5.50 14.44 -11.98
C THR A 20 6.52 13.33 -12.22
N GLU A 21 6.47 12.24 -11.45
CA GLU A 21 7.24 11.05 -11.78
C GLU A 21 6.64 10.39 -13.03
N LYS A 22 7.52 9.87 -13.90
CA LYS A 22 7.11 9.04 -15.03
C LYS A 22 7.57 7.63 -14.69
N GLY A 23 6.63 6.70 -14.55
CA GLY A 23 6.95 5.29 -14.35
C GLY A 23 8.05 4.83 -15.30
N GLY A 24 9.24 4.56 -14.75
CA GLY A 24 10.37 4.08 -15.53
C GLY A 24 10.06 2.71 -16.15
N GLY A 25 10.60 2.43 -17.34
CA GLY A 25 10.36 1.22 -18.14
C GLY A 25 10.74 -0.13 -17.49
N HIS A 26 11.15 -0.15 -16.23
CA HIS A 26 11.26 -1.37 -15.42
C HIS A 26 9.89 -1.69 -14.80
N GLY A 27 8.90 -1.89 -15.67
CA GLY A 27 7.54 -2.24 -15.31
C GLY A 27 7.48 -3.63 -14.68
N ALA A 28 7.34 -3.65 -13.35
CA ALA A 28 6.58 -4.63 -12.55
C ALA A 28 7.08 -4.61 -11.10
N LYS A 29 8.39 -4.70 -10.84
CA LYS A 29 8.90 -5.02 -9.49
C LYS A 29 9.03 -3.83 -8.52
N GLY A 30 9.28 -2.62 -9.01
CA GLY A 30 9.52 -1.43 -8.17
C GLY A 30 8.27 -0.62 -7.84
N VAL A 31 7.37 -0.47 -8.82
CA VAL A 31 6.12 0.32 -8.68
C VAL A 31 5.14 -0.35 -7.71
N ASP A 32 5.18 -1.67 -7.60
CA ASP A 32 4.32 -2.41 -6.66
C ASP A 32 4.63 -2.04 -5.20
N PHE A 33 5.90 -1.82 -4.84
CA PHE A 33 6.25 -1.44 -3.46
C PHE A 33 5.58 -0.14 -3.02
N GLN A 34 5.52 0.86 -3.91
CA GLN A 34 4.91 2.16 -3.64
C GLN A 34 3.39 2.03 -3.45
N ARG A 35 2.75 1.18 -4.25
CA ARG A 35 1.31 0.90 -4.17
C ARG A 35 0.94 0.16 -2.89
N TRP A 36 1.72 -0.86 -2.53
CA TRP A 36 1.55 -1.60 -1.27
C TRP A 36 1.75 -0.68 -0.07
N TRP A 37 2.77 0.18 -0.11
CA TRP A 37 2.98 1.19 0.92
C TRP A 37 1.81 2.18 1.02
N ALA A 38 1.29 2.68 -0.10
CA ALA A 38 0.16 3.60 -0.09
C ALA A 38 -1.11 2.97 0.51
N VAL A 39 -1.38 1.69 0.21
CA VAL A 39 -2.49 0.96 0.83
C VAL A 39 -2.28 0.76 2.33
N LEU A 40 -1.07 0.39 2.76
CA LEU A 40 -0.70 0.36 4.17
C LEU A 40 -0.94 1.72 4.83
N ARG A 41 -0.52 2.82 4.19
CA ARG A 41 -0.68 4.18 4.70
C ARG A 41 -2.15 4.56 4.87
N MET A 42 -3.02 4.22 3.92
CA MET A 42 -4.47 4.44 4.06
C MET A 42 -5.06 3.67 5.25
N LEU A 43 -4.61 2.43 5.47
CA LEU A 43 -5.04 1.63 6.63
C LEU A 43 -4.58 2.26 7.95
N GLU A 44 -3.35 2.77 8.02
CA GLU A 44 -2.83 3.50 9.19
C GLU A 44 -3.60 4.79 9.46
N LEU A 45 -3.91 5.56 8.42
CA LEU A 45 -4.73 6.78 8.53
C LEU A 45 -6.13 6.45 9.05
N GLU A 46 -6.75 5.39 8.54
CA GLU A 46 -8.08 4.98 9.00
C GLU A 46 -8.06 4.46 10.45
N GLN A 47 -7.05 3.67 10.83
CA GLN A 47 -6.89 3.18 12.20
C GLN A 47 -6.59 4.30 13.21
N SER A 48 -5.82 5.32 12.81
CA SER A 48 -5.57 6.51 13.62
C SER A 48 -6.74 7.49 13.64
N ASN A 49 -7.86 7.14 13.00
CA ASN A 49 -9.07 7.97 12.87
C ASN A 49 -8.77 9.34 12.27
N ALA A 50 -7.93 9.40 11.24
CA ALA A 50 -7.75 10.60 10.45
C ALA A 50 -9.12 11.09 9.94
N PRO A 51 -9.46 12.39 10.12
CA PRO A 51 -10.79 12.90 9.80
C PRO A 51 -11.10 12.78 8.29
N ASP A 52 -10.11 13.06 7.47
CA ASP A 52 -10.14 12.95 6.02
C ASP A 52 -8.73 12.68 5.50
N PHE A 53 -8.62 12.21 4.26
CA PHE A 53 -7.38 12.13 3.52
C PHE A 53 -7.64 12.00 2.02
N LEU A 54 -6.68 12.45 1.22
CA LEU A 54 -6.60 12.20 -0.22
C LEU A 54 -5.17 11.83 -0.57
N LEU A 55 -4.96 10.65 -1.16
CA LEU A 55 -3.69 10.27 -1.73
C LEU A 55 -3.72 10.53 -3.24
N LEU A 56 -2.76 11.28 -3.74
CA LEU A 56 -2.53 11.53 -5.16
C LEU A 56 -1.31 10.72 -5.61
N PHE A 57 -1.46 9.92 -6.66
CA PHE A 57 -0.42 9.03 -7.19
C PHE A 57 0.26 9.66 -8.39
N GLU A 58 1.60 9.69 -8.39
CA GLU A 58 2.41 10.23 -9.50
C GLU A 58 2.04 11.69 -9.88
N ALA A 59 1.41 12.44 -8.97
CA ALA A 59 1.03 13.84 -9.17
C ALA A 59 2.18 14.79 -8.81
N VAL A 60 2.78 14.59 -7.63
CA VAL A 60 4.01 15.24 -7.18
C VAL A 60 4.84 14.16 -6.49
N GLN A 61 6.00 13.82 -7.06
CA GLN A 61 6.77 12.63 -6.66
C GLN A 61 5.96 11.32 -6.77
N ASP A 62 6.29 10.30 -5.98
CA ASP A 62 5.65 8.99 -6.03
C ASP A 62 4.20 9.03 -5.46
N VAL A 63 4.01 9.63 -4.27
CA VAL A 63 2.69 9.80 -3.62
C VAL A 63 2.62 11.16 -2.90
N THR A 64 1.51 11.87 -3.02
CA THR A 64 1.21 13.07 -2.22
C THR A 64 -0.03 12.82 -1.37
N GLU A 65 0.09 12.96 -0.06
CA GLU A 65 -1.01 12.88 0.89
C GLU A 65 -1.50 14.29 1.23
N LEU A 66 -2.81 14.52 1.11
CA LEU A 66 -3.49 15.72 1.58
C LEU A 66 -4.39 15.34 2.76
N ASP A 67 -4.53 16.26 3.70
CA ASP A 67 -5.34 16.09 4.91
C ASP A 67 -6.85 16.25 4.68
N SER A 68 -7.25 16.78 3.53
CA SER A 68 -8.65 16.82 3.11
C SER A 68 -8.79 16.78 1.60
N LEU A 69 -9.86 16.12 1.13
CA LEU A 69 -10.29 16.17 -0.27
C LEU A 69 -10.86 17.54 -0.66
N SER A 70 -11.61 18.19 0.23
CA SER A 70 -12.41 19.39 -0.12
C SER A 70 -11.70 20.71 0.21
N ALA A 71 -10.93 20.74 1.30
CA ALA A 71 -10.19 21.92 1.73
C ALA A 71 -8.80 21.53 2.27
N PRO A 72 -7.86 21.11 1.40
CA PRO A 72 -6.51 20.76 1.82
C PRO A 72 -5.85 21.91 2.58
N THR A 73 -5.31 21.63 3.77
CA THR A 73 -4.57 22.60 4.59
C THR A 73 -3.10 22.23 4.77
N LYS A 74 -2.72 21.00 4.43
CA LYS A 74 -1.31 20.55 4.39
C LYS A 74 -1.11 19.44 3.35
N ALA A 75 0.13 19.30 2.90
CA ALA A 75 0.57 18.23 2.02
C ALA A 75 1.78 17.49 2.59
N ALA A 76 1.82 16.17 2.43
CA ALA A 76 3.00 15.35 2.66
C ALA A 76 3.41 14.68 1.35
N ILE A 77 4.62 14.99 0.88
CA ILE A 77 5.16 14.55 -0.41
C ILE A 77 6.11 13.38 -0.17
N TYR A 78 5.77 12.22 -0.69
CA TYR A 78 6.52 10.99 -0.47
C TYR A 78 7.32 10.61 -1.72
N GLN A 79 8.61 10.36 -1.50
CA GLN A 79 9.46 9.61 -2.41
C GLN A 79 9.68 8.23 -1.81
N VAL A 80 9.03 7.23 -2.40
CA VAL A 80 8.94 5.87 -1.88
C VAL A 80 9.87 4.97 -2.69
N LYS A 81 10.91 4.42 -2.07
CA LYS A 81 11.89 3.58 -2.77
C LYS A 81 12.06 2.22 -2.11
N LYS A 82 12.15 1.17 -2.93
CA LYS A 82 12.50 -0.19 -2.51
C LYS A 82 14.01 -0.41 -2.62
N LYS A 83 14.59 -1.14 -1.67
CA LYS A 83 15.97 -1.62 -1.70
C LYS A 83 16.04 -3.09 -1.36
N ASP A 84 16.62 -3.91 -2.24
CA ASP A 84 16.70 -5.35 -2.01
C ASP A 84 17.73 -5.69 -0.91
N THR A 85 18.87 -4.98 -0.88
CA THR A 85 19.93 -5.20 0.12
C THR A 85 20.64 -3.90 0.51
N GLY A 86 21.16 -3.86 1.74
CA GLY A 86 21.99 -2.76 2.25
C GLY A 86 21.20 -1.48 2.60
N THR A 87 21.90 -0.35 2.63
CA THR A 87 21.40 0.97 3.04
C THR A 87 21.49 1.98 1.90
N TRP A 88 20.67 3.03 1.93
CA TRP A 88 20.78 4.14 0.98
C TRP A 88 22.00 5.00 1.31
N SER A 89 22.94 5.12 0.36
CA SER A 89 24.14 5.94 0.58
C SER A 89 23.83 7.42 0.45
N TRP A 90 24.67 8.25 1.08
CA TRP A 90 24.67 9.70 0.91
C TRP A 90 24.55 10.13 -0.56
N SER A 91 25.42 9.60 -1.42
CA SER A 91 25.47 10.00 -2.84
C SER A 91 24.19 9.71 -3.62
N VAL A 92 23.48 8.63 -3.30
CA VAL A 92 22.19 8.32 -3.94
C VAL A 92 21.11 9.28 -3.44
N LEU A 93 21.14 9.62 -2.16
CA LEU A 93 20.15 10.52 -1.55
C LEU A 93 20.35 11.96 -2.01
N THR A 94 21.58 12.44 -2.13
CA THR A 94 21.90 13.87 -2.32
C THR A 94 22.48 14.22 -3.69
N GLY A 95 22.99 13.24 -4.44
CA GLY A 95 23.73 13.50 -5.68
C GLY A 95 25.13 14.06 -5.46
N THR A 96 25.64 14.07 -4.21
CA THR A 96 26.98 14.60 -3.88
C THR A 96 27.88 13.54 -3.25
N SER A 97 29.19 13.77 -3.22
CA SER A 97 30.11 12.96 -2.43
C SER A 97 29.98 13.30 -0.95
N ALA A 98 30.02 12.31 -0.06
CA ALA A 98 30.00 12.54 1.38
C ALA A 98 31.17 13.43 1.83
N PRO A 99 31.00 14.22 2.92
CA PRO A 99 32.11 14.96 3.53
C PRO A 99 33.30 14.02 3.78
N LYS A 100 34.50 14.44 3.36
CA LYS A 100 35.72 13.69 3.67
C LYS A 100 35.97 13.83 5.17
N GLN A 101 35.91 12.72 5.90
CA GLN A 101 36.42 12.75 7.27
C GLN A 101 37.91 13.11 7.24
N PRO A 102 38.39 14.00 8.13
CA PRO A 102 39.81 14.22 8.28
C PRO A 102 40.45 12.88 8.63
N LYS A 103 41.30 12.35 7.75
CA LYS A 103 42.05 11.13 8.04
C LYS A 103 42.79 11.36 9.35
N PRO A 104 42.71 10.45 10.35
CA PRO A 104 43.63 10.51 11.47
C PRO A 104 45.04 10.48 10.89
N ALA A 105 45.86 11.46 11.25
CA ALA A 105 47.21 11.59 10.75
C ALA A 105 47.93 10.26 10.99
N LYS A 106 48.16 9.49 9.91
CA LYS A 106 49.14 8.42 9.95
C LYS A 106 50.46 9.11 10.29
N LYS A 107 51.00 8.84 11.47
CA LYS A 107 52.40 9.14 11.80
C LYS A 107 53.28 8.30 10.87
N SER A 108 53.42 8.71 9.61
CA SER A 108 54.54 8.29 8.78
C SER A 108 55.65 9.31 9.00
N ALA A 109 56.69 8.88 9.71
CA ALA A 109 57.93 9.60 9.76
C ALA A 109 58.49 9.74 8.33
N ALA A 110 59.00 10.94 8.04
CA ALA A 110 59.70 11.35 6.82
C ALA A 110 58.86 11.54 5.54
N SER A 111 58.65 12.80 5.14
CA SER A 111 59.10 13.36 3.85
C SER A 111 58.47 14.74 3.56
N GLY A 112 59.32 15.76 3.46
CA GLY A 112 59.13 17.01 2.70
C GLY A 112 57.95 17.96 3.03
N PRO A 113 58.03 19.24 2.66
CA PRO A 113 56.88 20.12 2.71
C PRO A 113 55.84 19.62 1.70
N ALA A 114 54.70 19.13 2.20
CA ALA A 114 53.59 18.68 1.38
C ALA A 114 53.03 19.85 0.55
N ALA A 115 52.97 19.68 -0.77
CA ALA A 115 52.22 20.58 -1.63
C ALA A 115 50.75 20.62 -1.17
N PRO A 116 50.07 21.78 -1.22
CA PRO A 116 48.68 21.89 -0.82
C PRO A 116 47.84 20.95 -1.68
N VAL A 117 47.20 19.98 -1.03
CA VAL A 117 46.20 19.10 -1.66
C VAL A 117 45.07 20.00 -2.16
N PRO A 118 44.69 19.96 -3.45
CA PRO A 118 43.56 20.73 -3.93
C PRO A 118 42.32 20.37 -3.12
N THR A 119 41.73 21.35 -2.44
CA THR A 119 40.38 21.26 -1.89
C THR A 119 39.44 21.10 -3.07
N VAL A 120 39.12 19.85 -3.41
CA VAL A 120 38.11 19.53 -4.41
C VAL A 120 36.79 20.12 -3.92
N VAL A 121 36.38 21.23 -4.55
CA VAL A 121 35.07 21.84 -4.31
C VAL A 121 34.00 20.79 -4.64
N PRO A 122 32.98 20.58 -3.79
CA PRO A 122 31.90 19.65 -4.09
C PRO A 122 31.19 20.07 -5.39
N SER A 123 31.01 19.13 -6.33
CA SER A 123 30.13 19.36 -7.49
C SER A 123 28.67 19.12 -7.08
N PHE A 124 27.78 19.98 -7.56
CA PHE A 124 26.34 19.92 -7.30
C PHE A 124 25.51 19.61 -8.56
N ASP A 125 26.14 19.23 -9.66
CA ASP A 125 25.49 19.06 -10.97
C ASP A 125 24.40 17.98 -10.96
N ASN A 126 24.52 16.99 -10.08
CA ASN A 126 23.58 15.86 -9.98
C ASN A 126 22.51 16.05 -8.89
N VAL A 127 22.55 17.14 -8.12
CA VAL A 127 21.67 17.30 -6.95
C VAL A 127 20.20 17.32 -7.37
N GLY A 128 19.86 18.00 -8.46
CA GLY A 128 18.47 18.10 -8.95
C GLY A 128 17.85 16.74 -9.35
N ASN A 129 18.68 15.75 -9.68
CA ASN A 129 18.24 14.40 -10.04
C ASN A 129 18.26 13.42 -8.84
N SER A 130 18.82 13.85 -7.71
CA SER A 130 18.87 13.04 -6.49
C SER A 130 17.50 12.93 -5.81
N VAL A 131 17.36 11.96 -4.90
CA VAL A 131 16.12 11.76 -4.13
C VAL A 131 15.74 13.03 -3.34
N LEU A 132 16.68 13.59 -2.59
CA LEU A 132 16.43 14.75 -1.74
C LEU A 132 16.34 16.05 -2.54
N GLY A 133 17.06 16.16 -3.66
CA GLY A 133 16.91 17.29 -4.57
C GLY A 133 15.52 17.35 -5.22
N LYS A 134 14.98 16.21 -5.67
CA LYS A 134 13.61 16.14 -6.21
C LYS A 134 12.56 16.50 -5.16
N ILE A 135 12.71 16.00 -3.93
CA ILE A 135 11.84 16.39 -2.81
C ILE A 135 11.94 17.90 -2.57
N HIS A 136 13.15 18.46 -2.52
CA HIS A 136 13.36 19.88 -2.31
C HIS A 136 12.70 20.73 -3.41
N LEU A 137 12.90 20.40 -4.68
CA LEU A 137 12.24 21.07 -5.81
C LEU A 137 10.71 21.00 -5.72
N SER A 138 10.18 19.86 -5.26
CA SER A 138 8.74 19.70 -5.04
C SER A 138 8.25 20.60 -3.91
N LEU A 139 9.00 20.71 -2.81
CA LEU A 139 8.66 21.58 -1.68
C LEU A 139 8.74 23.06 -2.00
N MET A 140 9.66 23.46 -2.89
CA MET A 140 9.77 24.84 -3.40
C MET A 140 8.64 25.20 -4.37
N ALA A 141 7.95 24.19 -4.93
CA ALA A 141 6.82 24.43 -5.80
C ALA A 141 5.55 24.83 -5.04
N PHE A 142 5.46 24.48 -3.75
CA PHE A 142 4.42 24.92 -2.81
C PHE A 142 4.86 26.21 -2.09
N GLU A 143 4.12 27.29 -2.33
CA GLU A 143 4.35 28.63 -1.80
C GLU A 143 3.47 28.94 -0.58
N LYS A 144 2.21 28.47 -0.57
CA LYS A 144 1.21 28.84 0.45
C LYS A 144 0.77 27.66 1.29
N LEU A 145 0.52 26.51 0.67
CA LEU A 145 0.11 25.28 1.35
C LEU A 145 1.32 24.70 2.08
N PRO A 146 1.28 24.57 3.42
CA PRO A 146 2.34 23.91 4.17
C PRO A 146 2.57 22.50 3.64
N ALA A 147 3.80 22.25 3.19
CA ALA A 147 4.22 20.96 2.65
C ALA A 147 5.48 20.44 3.35
N GLU A 148 5.49 19.15 3.67
CA GLU A 148 6.66 18.40 4.12
C GLU A 148 7.05 17.30 3.11
N GLY A 149 8.33 16.96 3.07
CA GLY A 149 8.89 15.92 2.22
C GLY A 149 9.32 14.71 3.03
N ILE A 150 9.01 13.52 2.54
CA ILE A 150 9.37 12.28 3.21
C ILE A 150 10.03 11.35 2.20
N PHE A 151 11.29 11.01 2.45
CA PHE A 151 11.88 9.84 1.85
C PHE A 151 11.54 8.61 2.70
N ILE A 152 10.91 7.60 2.11
CA ILE A 152 10.53 6.37 2.81
C ILE A 152 10.97 5.13 2.04
N SER A 153 11.55 4.18 2.78
CA SER A 153 12.04 2.93 2.22
C SER A 153 11.94 1.77 3.21
N ASN A 154 12.06 0.53 2.73
CA ASN A 154 12.28 -0.63 3.58
C ASN A 154 13.70 -0.67 4.19
N ALA A 155 14.65 0.06 3.62
CA ALA A 155 16.03 0.14 4.09
C ALA A 155 16.33 1.44 4.82
N GLY A 156 17.32 1.40 5.72
CA GLY A 156 17.85 2.60 6.36
C GLY A 156 18.74 3.45 5.44
N CYS A 157 19.12 4.63 5.91
CA CYS A 157 19.98 5.57 5.18
C CYS A 157 21.35 5.66 5.85
N ASP A 158 22.43 5.30 5.16
CA ASP A 158 23.78 5.43 5.70
C ASP A 158 24.22 6.89 5.69
N VAL A 159 23.77 7.62 6.72
CA VAL A 159 24.03 9.03 6.95
C VAL A 159 24.19 9.24 8.46
N PRO A 160 25.29 9.86 8.91
CA PRO A 160 25.53 10.12 10.33
C PRO A 160 24.62 11.21 10.88
N LEU A 161 24.19 11.04 12.13
CA LEU A 161 23.38 11.98 12.88
C LEU A 161 24.23 12.76 13.88
N ALA A 162 23.78 13.96 14.27
CA ALA A 162 24.43 14.81 15.26
C ALA A 162 24.53 14.14 16.64
N SER A 163 23.66 13.18 16.94
CA SER A 163 23.71 12.36 18.16
C SER A 163 24.86 11.35 18.20
N GLY A 164 25.61 11.19 17.10
CA GLY A 164 26.61 10.14 16.92
C GLY A 164 26.03 8.81 16.43
N ALA A 165 24.71 8.72 16.29
CA ALA A 165 24.04 7.57 15.67
C ALA A 165 24.06 7.66 14.13
N ASN A 166 23.41 6.71 13.45
CA ASN A 166 23.30 6.67 11.99
C ASN A 166 21.84 6.41 11.57
N ALA A 167 21.37 7.11 10.55
CA ALA A 167 20.02 6.95 9.99
C ALA A 167 19.79 5.56 9.35
N ALA A 168 20.78 4.67 9.34
CA ALA A 168 20.61 3.27 8.96
C ALA A 168 19.79 2.51 10.00
N THR A 169 19.92 2.89 11.28
CA THR A 169 19.31 2.21 12.42
C THR A 169 18.43 3.13 13.28
N SER A 170 18.52 4.45 13.10
CA SER A 170 17.83 5.45 13.92
C SER A 170 16.75 6.25 13.16
N LEU A 171 15.88 5.54 12.42
CA LEU A 171 14.73 6.15 11.72
C LEU A 171 13.43 6.02 12.52
N PRO A 172 12.49 6.97 12.38
CA PRO A 172 12.55 8.16 11.51
C PRO A 172 13.42 9.29 12.09
N CYS A 173 13.95 10.16 11.22
CA CYS A 173 14.69 11.36 11.63
C CYS A 173 14.46 12.54 10.66
N SER A 174 14.68 13.76 11.14
CA SER A 174 14.69 14.97 10.31
C SER A 174 16.04 15.16 9.62
N LEU A 175 16.09 15.83 8.47
CA LEU A 175 17.38 16.22 7.88
C LEU A 175 18.12 17.28 8.71
N SER A 176 17.44 17.94 9.64
CA SER A 176 18.09 18.79 10.65
C SER A 176 18.90 18.00 11.68
N ASP A 177 18.69 16.69 11.79
CA ASP A 177 19.34 15.84 12.79
C ASP A 177 20.67 15.27 12.29
N LEU A 178 21.05 15.56 11.05
CA LEU A 178 22.29 15.11 10.44
C LEU A 178 23.52 15.70 11.16
N ALA A 179 24.65 15.02 11.08
CA ALA A 179 25.93 15.56 11.52
C ALA A 179 26.21 16.92 10.84
N ALA A 180 26.85 17.85 11.56
CA ALA A 180 26.94 19.25 11.14
C ALA A 180 27.59 19.47 9.76
N ASP A 181 28.62 18.68 9.42
CA ASP A 181 29.28 18.71 8.12
C ASP A 181 28.37 18.21 6.98
N HIS A 182 27.56 17.19 7.25
CA HIS A 182 26.56 16.66 6.31
C HIS A 182 25.40 17.65 6.15
N ALA A 183 24.88 18.20 7.25
CA ALA A 183 23.82 19.21 7.21
C ALA A 183 24.24 20.45 6.41
N GLN A 184 25.47 20.93 6.61
CA GLN A 184 26.00 22.07 5.86
C GLN A 184 26.14 21.74 4.36
N LEU A 185 26.78 20.62 4.02
CA LEU A 185 26.96 20.21 2.62
C LEU A 185 25.61 20.04 1.91
N LEU A 186 24.62 19.45 2.59
CA LEU A 186 23.28 19.30 2.04
C LEU A 186 22.59 20.65 1.86
N THR A 187 22.73 21.56 2.82
CA THR A 187 22.18 22.92 2.71
C THR A 187 22.75 23.62 1.48
N ASP A 188 24.06 23.58 1.28
CA ASP A 188 24.73 24.18 0.13
C ASP A 188 24.27 23.52 -1.18
N ALA A 189 24.17 22.19 -1.20
CA ALA A 189 23.72 21.42 -2.36
C ALA A 189 22.27 21.76 -2.74
N LEU A 190 21.34 21.79 -1.78
CA LEU A 190 19.94 22.14 -2.05
C LEU A 190 19.80 23.61 -2.44
N ASN A 191 20.56 24.51 -1.82
CA ASN A 191 20.55 25.93 -2.17
C ASN A 191 21.04 26.17 -3.60
N SER A 192 21.92 25.32 -4.14
CA SER A 192 22.35 25.37 -5.55
C SER A 192 21.21 25.15 -6.56
N LEU A 193 20.09 24.55 -6.12
CA LEU A 193 18.90 24.36 -6.95
C LEU A 193 17.95 25.56 -6.93
N SER A 194 18.18 26.52 -6.03
CA SER A 194 17.33 27.69 -5.83
C SER A 194 17.84 28.89 -6.63
N ALA A 195 16.92 29.81 -6.94
CA ALA A 195 17.30 31.09 -7.55
C ALA A 195 18.15 31.93 -6.59
N ALA A 196 19.00 32.82 -7.14
CA ALA A 196 19.83 33.71 -6.33
C ALA A 196 18.96 34.57 -5.40
N GLY A 197 19.29 34.58 -4.10
CA GLY A 197 18.55 35.31 -3.07
C GLY A 197 17.34 34.57 -2.49
N ALA A 198 17.10 33.31 -2.88
CA ALA A 198 16.10 32.47 -2.23
C ALA A 198 16.44 32.24 -0.75
N PRO A 199 15.42 31.99 0.11
CA PRO A 199 15.64 31.59 1.49
C PRO A 199 16.48 30.32 1.58
N ILE A 200 17.30 30.22 2.63
CA ILE A 200 18.08 29.02 2.93
C ILE A 200 17.14 27.81 3.07
N PRO A 201 17.46 26.65 2.48
CA PRO A 201 16.66 25.44 2.61
C PRO A 201 16.39 25.05 4.07
N ASP A 202 15.12 24.87 4.43
CA ASP A 202 14.73 24.38 5.75
C ASP A 202 14.77 22.85 5.80
N LEU A 203 15.84 22.31 6.39
CA LEU A 203 16.03 20.87 6.54
C LEU A 203 15.00 20.21 7.47
N LYS A 204 14.26 20.96 8.30
CA LYS A 204 13.20 20.41 9.16
C LYS A 204 11.96 19.97 8.37
N ARG A 205 11.79 20.50 7.15
CA ARG A 205 10.67 20.15 6.27
C ARG A 205 10.84 18.79 5.60
N VAL A 206 12.00 18.14 5.75
CA VAL A 206 12.27 16.84 5.12
C VAL A 206 12.63 15.79 6.17
N ARG A 207 12.01 14.61 6.06
CA ARG A 207 12.24 13.48 6.95
C ARG A 207 12.69 12.25 6.19
N LEU A 208 13.55 11.47 6.82
CA LEU A 208 13.87 10.10 6.43
C LEU A 208 13.03 9.16 7.27
N ALA A 209 12.41 8.16 6.65
CA ALA A 209 11.58 7.18 7.32
C ALA A 209 11.86 5.77 6.80
N ARG A 210 11.68 4.78 7.68
CA ARG A 210 11.71 3.37 7.32
C ARG A 210 10.33 2.76 7.50
N VAL A 211 9.92 1.92 6.55
CA VAL A 211 8.72 1.09 6.66
C VAL A 211 9.09 -0.38 6.74
N ALA A 212 8.39 -1.15 7.57
CA ALA A 212 8.61 -2.58 7.73
C ALA A 212 7.90 -3.39 6.61
N ILE A 213 8.17 -3.06 5.34
CA ILE A 213 7.68 -3.82 4.18
C ILE A 213 8.84 -4.62 3.60
N HIS A 214 8.71 -5.94 3.58
CA HIS A 214 9.75 -6.79 3.02
C HIS A 214 9.74 -6.73 1.48
N PRO A 215 10.90 -6.60 0.80
CA PRO A 215 11.03 -6.66 -0.65
C PRO A 215 10.30 -7.80 -1.35
N ASP A 216 10.31 -8.99 -0.75
CA ASP A 216 9.80 -10.23 -1.35
C ASP A 216 8.36 -10.53 -0.99
N ASP A 217 7.84 -9.94 0.09
CA ASP A 217 6.43 -10.02 0.44
C ASP A 217 5.93 -8.63 0.87
N PRO A 218 5.69 -7.74 -0.12
CA PRO A 218 5.20 -6.41 0.18
C PRO A 218 3.75 -6.40 0.68
N SER A 219 3.04 -7.54 0.56
CA SER A 219 1.62 -7.64 0.92
C SER A 219 1.39 -7.81 2.42
N ALA A 220 2.28 -8.54 3.10
CA ALA A 220 2.05 -8.97 4.47
C ALA A 220 1.68 -7.85 5.46
N PRO A 221 2.38 -6.69 5.50
CA PRO A 221 2.04 -5.64 6.46
C PRO A 221 0.66 -5.03 6.22
N ALA A 222 0.31 -4.79 4.95
CA ALA A 222 -1.00 -4.24 4.58
C ALA A 222 -2.13 -5.23 4.92
N VAL A 223 -1.94 -6.53 4.63
CA VAL A 223 -2.92 -7.57 4.97
C VAL A 223 -3.08 -7.70 6.49
N ALA A 224 -1.99 -7.69 7.27
CA ALA A 224 -2.05 -7.75 8.73
C ALA A 224 -2.81 -6.53 9.30
N LYS A 225 -2.50 -5.33 8.79
CA LYS A 225 -3.15 -4.08 9.20
C LYS A 225 -4.65 -4.05 8.85
N ALA A 226 -5.02 -4.57 7.68
CA ALA A 226 -6.41 -4.73 7.29
C ALA A 226 -7.14 -5.76 8.15
N LEU A 227 -6.49 -6.88 8.49
CA LEU A 227 -7.05 -7.88 9.38
C LEU A 227 -7.34 -7.30 10.76
N GLU A 228 -6.42 -6.52 11.33
CA GLU A 228 -6.64 -5.80 12.60
C GLU A 228 -7.84 -4.86 12.51
N LEU A 229 -7.89 -4.02 11.46
CA LEU A 229 -8.98 -3.06 11.24
C LEU A 229 -10.34 -3.76 11.12
N LEU A 230 -10.42 -4.82 10.30
CA LEU A 230 -11.64 -5.57 10.05
C LEU A 230 -12.05 -6.39 11.28
N THR A 231 -11.11 -6.99 12.01
CA THR A 231 -11.42 -7.70 13.26
C THR A 231 -12.08 -6.77 14.28
N GLN A 232 -11.64 -5.51 14.35
CA GLN A 232 -12.21 -4.53 15.26
C GLN A 232 -13.58 -3.99 14.80
N ARG A 233 -13.73 -3.69 13.51
CA ARG A 233 -14.91 -2.96 12.99
C ARG A 233 -15.96 -3.85 12.34
N SER A 234 -15.56 -5.01 11.83
CA SER A 234 -16.43 -5.93 11.11
C SER A 234 -15.91 -7.37 11.21
N PRO A 235 -16.02 -8.02 12.40
CA PRO A 235 -15.43 -9.34 12.65
C PRO A 235 -15.82 -10.40 11.62
N GLY A 236 -17.08 -10.37 11.15
CA GLY A 236 -17.59 -11.31 10.12
C GLY A 236 -16.94 -11.14 8.73
N HIS A 237 -16.17 -10.08 8.50
CA HIS A 237 -15.44 -9.85 7.25
C HIS A 237 -13.92 -9.90 7.44
N ALA A 238 -13.43 -10.21 8.65
CA ALA A 238 -11.99 -10.24 8.95
C ALA A 238 -11.22 -11.20 8.03
N ALA A 239 -11.81 -12.35 7.70
CA ALA A 239 -11.22 -13.34 6.79
C ALA A 239 -11.02 -12.81 5.35
N GLN A 240 -11.66 -11.69 4.99
CA GLN A 240 -11.57 -11.08 3.67
C GLN A 240 -10.45 -10.02 3.56
N ALA A 241 -9.64 -9.82 4.61
CA ALA A 241 -8.58 -8.81 4.66
C ALA A 241 -7.64 -8.84 3.45
N ARG A 242 -7.20 -10.02 3.03
CA ARG A 242 -6.30 -10.16 1.88
C ARG A 242 -6.96 -9.68 0.58
N ALA A 243 -8.15 -10.18 0.28
CA ALA A 243 -8.89 -9.83 -0.93
C ALA A 243 -9.23 -8.32 -0.97
N PHE A 244 -9.57 -7.75 0.19
CA PHE A 244 -9.81 -6.31 0.33
C PHE A 244 -8.56 -5.50 -0.05
N VAL A 245 -7.41 -5.84 0.53
CA VAL A 245 -6.14 -5.14 0.26
C VAL A 245 -5.73 -5.30 -1.21
N GLU A 246 -5.82 -6.50 -1.78
CA GLU A 246 -5.51 -6.73 -3.19
C GLU A 246 -6.41 -5.90 -4.12
N SER A 247 -7.70 -5.78 -3.80
CA SER A 247 -8.64 -4.91 -4.53
C SER A 247 -8.22 -3.43 -4.45
N LEU A 248 -7.80 -2.95 -3.28
CA LEU A 248 -7.30 -1.57 -3.13
C LEU A 248 -6.03 -1.35 -3.96
N VAL A 249 -5.07 -2.29 -3.92
CA VAL A 249 -3.84 -2.22 -4.71
C VAL A 249 -4.16 -2.15 -6.20
N MET A 250 -5.11 -2.96 -6.69
CA MET A 250 -5.56 -2.91 -8.09
C MET A 250 -6.14 -1.54 -8.46
N LYS A 251 -6.98 -0.97 -7.60
CA LYS A 251 -7.58 0.36 -7.83
C LYS A 251 -6.50 1.45 -7.91
N VAL A 252 -5.59 1.53 -6.95
CA VAL A 252 -4.53 2.56 -6.95
C VAL A 252 -3.51 2.36 -8.07
N SER A 253 -3.28 1.12 -8.49
CA SER A 253 -2.40 0.80 -9.62
C SER A 253 -2.87 1.43 -10.94
N ALA A 254 -4.19 1.62 -11.10
CA ALA A 254 -4.76 2.25 -12.29
C ALA A 254 -4.60 3.78 -12.30
N LEU A 255 -4.34 4.40 -11.15
CA LEU A 255 -4.22 5.85 -10.99
C LEU A 255 -2.82 6.37 -11.36
N GLY A 256 -1.76 5.64 -11.00
CA GLY A 256 -0.38 6.05 -11.31
C GLY A 256 -0.05 6.09 -12.81
N ARG A 257 -0.80 5.40 -13.68
CA ARG A 257 -0.52 5.35 -15.13
C ARG A 257 -0.89 6.62 -15.88
N ARG A 258 -1.50 7.61 -15.23
CA ARG A 258 -2.09 8.78 -15.89
C ARG A 258 -1.21 10.00 -15.66
N THR A 259 -0.57 10.50 -16.71
CA THR A 259 0.38 11.62 -16.64
C THR A 259 -0.07 12.89 -17.35
N ALA A 260 -1.30 12.91 -17.88
CA ALA A 260 -1.87 14.07 -18.55
C ALA A 260 -2.09 15.24 -17.58
N THR A 261 -1.90 16.46 -18.07
CA THR A 261 -2.23 17.68 -17.32
C THR A 261 -3.73 17.75 -17.04
N CYS A 262 -4.08 18.21 -15.85
CA CYS A 262 -5.47 18.29 -15.40
C CYS A 262 -5.95 19.75 -15.47
N ALA A 263 -7.17 19.99 -15.97
CA ALA A 263 -7.73 21.34 -16.08
C ALA A 263 -8.24 21.84 -14.72
N THR A 264 -8.80 20.94 -13.90
CA THR A 264 -9.33 21.26 -12.58
C THR A 264 -8.79 20.32 -11.51
N PHE A 265 -8.93 20.72 -10.24
CA PHE A 265 -8.57 19.85 -9.12
C PHE A 265 -9.45 18.60 -9.08
N ALA A 266 -10.73 18.71 -9.45
CA ALA A 266 -11.62 17.56 -9.56
C ALA A 266 -11.13 16.56 -10.62
N ASP A 267 -10.62 17.04 -11.77
CA ASP A 267 -10.00 16.18 -12.77
C ASP A 267 -8.74 15.51 -12.22
N LEU A 268 -7.90 16.25 -11.49
CA LEU A 268 -6.71 15.68 -10.86
C LEU A 268 -7.07 14.54 -9.89
N VAL A 269 -8.08 14.74 -9.04
CA VAL A 269 -8.57 13.69 -8.14
C VAL A 269 -9.12 12.51 -8.92
N LYS A 270 -9.91 12.74 -9.97
CA LYS A 270 -10.46 11.66 -10.80
C LYS A 270 -9.39 10.85 -11.52
N GLU A 271 -8.34 11.50 -12.00
CA GLU A 271 -7.29 10.85 -12.78
C GLU A 271 -6.24 10.17 -11.90
N ARG A 272 -5.94 10.74 -10.72
CA ARG A 272 -4.77 10.34 -9.91
C ARG A 272 -5.06 10.20 -8.41
N GLY A 273 -6.27 10.45 -7.95
CA GLY A 273 -6.62 10.51 -6.54
C GLY A 273 -7.32 9.26 -6.02
N PHE A 274 -7.09 8.96 -4.74
CA PHE A 274 -7.89 8.02 -3.96
C PHE A 274 -8.20 8.64 -2.60
N SER A 275 -9.48 8.90 -2.35
CA SER A 275 -9.97 9.60 -1.16
C SER A 275 -10.36 8.65 -0.03
N ARG A 276 -10.49 9.21 1.19
CA ARG A 276 -11.09 8.49 2.32
C ARG A 276 -12.52 8.01 2.01
N ALA A 277 -13.32 8.79 1.30
CA ALA A 277 -14.67 8.39 0.92
C ALA A 277 -14.68 7.14 0.00
N GLU A 278 -13.74 7.05 -0.94
CA GLU A 278 -13.57 5.86 -1.78
C GLU A 278 -13.06 4.66 -0.99
N PHE A 279 -12.18 4.88 -0.01
CA PHE A 279 -11.74 3.84 0.93
C PHE A 279 -12.93 3.26 1.72
N HIS A 280 -13.80 4.13 2.26
CA HIS A 280 -15.02 3.73 2.97
C HIS A 280 -16.03 3.03 2.05
N THR A 281 -16.14 3.47 0.81
CA THR A 281 -16.96 2.79 -0.20
C THR A 281 -16.45 1.39 -0.47
N ALA A 282 -15.12 1.21 -0.56
CA ALA A 282 -14.51 -0.10 -0.73
C ALA A 282 -14.74 -1.00 0.50
N LEU A 283 -14.62 -0.46 1.72
CA LEU A 283 -14.97 -1.17 2.96
C LEU A 283 -16.44 -1.57 3.00
N SER A 284 -17.34 -0.67 2.61
CA SER A 284 -18.78 -0.94 2.58
C SER A 284 -19.12 -2.00 1.54
N SER A 285 -18.40 -2.02 0.42
CA SER A 285 -18.53 -3.06 -0.62
C SER A 285 -18.13 -4.44 -0.08
N LEU A 286 -17.19 -4.51 0.86
CA LEU A 286 -16.82 -5.77 1.53
C LEU A 286 -18.01 -6.40 2.25
N ALA A 287 -18.87 -5.57 2.87
CA ALA A 287 -20.09 -6.04 3.53
C ALA A 287 -21.14 -6.62 2.56
N THR A 288 -21.00 -6.36 1.26
CA THR A 288 -21.87 -6.95 0.22
C THR A 288 -21.34 -8.27 -0.31
N ILE A 289 -20.10 -8.66 0.02
CA ILE A 289 -19.51 -9.95 -0.34
C ILE A 289 -19.84 -10.92 0.79
N PRO A 290 -20.77 -11.89 0.59
CA PRO A 290 -21.19 -12.78 1.66
C PRO A 290 -19.99 -13.60 2.14
N ASP A 291 -19.75 -13.59 3.45
CA ASP A 291 -18.81 -14.54 4.05
C ASP A 291 -19.41 -15.94 3.88
N ARG A 292 -18.85 -16.68 2.90
CA ARG A 292 -19.28 -18.04 2.55
C ARG A 292 -19.21 -18.97 3.74
N ASN A 293 -18.25 -18.78 4.66
CA ASN A 293 -18.16 -19.61 5.86
C ASN A 293 -19.25 -19.23 6.86
N ALA A 294 -19.51 -17.94 7.06
CA ALA A 294 -20.62 -17.51 7.92
C ALA A 294 -21.98 -17.94 7.37
N LEU A 295 -22.20 -17.83 6.05
CA LEU A 295 -23.41 -18.36 5.39
C LEU A 295 -23.52 -19.87 5.58
N PHE A 296 -22.44 -20.61 5.34
CA PHE A 296 -22.42 -22.05 5.54
C PHE A 296 -22.78 -22.43 6.98
N GLU A 297 -22.18 -21.78 7.99
CA GLU A 297 -22.52 -22.03 9.39
C GLU A 297 -23.97 -21.65 9.72
N SER A 298 -24.51 -20.59 9.12
CA SER A 298 -25.94 -20.24 9.28
C SER A 298 -26.88 -21.32 8.73
N TRP A 299 -26.53 -21.93 7.58
CA TRP A 299 -27.27 -23.05 7.00
C TRP A 299 -27.18 -24.30 7.88
N LEU A 300 -25.99 -24.62 8.41
CA LEU A 300 -25.82 -25.74 9.33
C LEU A 300 -26.61 -25.55 10.63
N ALA A 301 -26.63 -24.34 11.18
CA ALA A 301 -27.41 -24.02 12.38
C ALA A 301 -28.92 -24.19 12.13
N LYS A 302 -29.43 -23.76 10.96
CA LYS A 302 -30.83 -23.95 10.58
C LYS A 302 -31.16 -25.43 10.35
N LEU A 303 -30.30 -26.19 9.69
CA LEU A 303 -30.46 -27.65 9.54
C LEU A 303 -30.50 -28.34 10.91
N GLN A 304 -29.62 -27.96 11.84
CA GLN A 304 -29.63 -28.50 13.20
C GLN A 304 -30.96 -28.22 13.92
N GLN A 305 -31.50 -27.01 13.79
CA GLN A 305 -32.82 -26.66 14.35
C GLN A 305 -33.96 -27.47 13.73
N GLU A 306 -33.83 -27.88 12.47
CA GLU A 306 -34.79 -28.72 11.75
C GLU A 306 -34.57 -30.23 11.99
N GLY A 307 -33.69 -30.61 12.93
CA GLY A 307 -33.50 -32.00 13.35
C GLY A 307 -32.51 -32.79 12.50
N PHE A 308 -31.62 -32.12 11.75
CA PHE A 308 -30.48 -32.80 11.13
C PHE A 308 -29.50 -33.32 12.18
N ASP A 309 -28.93 -34.50 11.93
CA ASP A 309 -28.04 -35.17 12.88
C ASP A 309 -26.74 -34.38 13.10
N PHE A 310 -26.36 -34.18 14.38
CA PHE A 310 -25.19 -33.41 14.76
C PHE A 310 -23.88 -33.99 14.20
N ARG A 311 -23.77 -35.32 14.15
CA ARG A 311 -22.57 -36.00 13.62
C ARG A 311 -22.47 -35.80 12.11
N ALA A 312 -23.59 -35.91 11.38
CA ALA A 312 -23.65 -35.58 9.97
C ALA A 312 -23.22 -34.12 9.70
N LEU A 313 -23.72 -33.15 10.48
CA LEU A 313 -23.34 -31.73 10.34
C LEU A 313 -21.85 -31.50 10.62
N THR A 314 -21.27 -32.21 11.58
CA THR A 314 -19.82 -32.15 11.87
C THR A 314 -18.99 -32.70 10.70
N THR A 315 -19.40 -33.83 10.13
CA THR A 315 -18.74 -34.40 8.95
C THR A 315 -18.90 -33.49 7.72
N MET A 316 -20.06 -32.83 7.56
CA MET A 316 -20.27 -31.82 6.51
C MET A 316 -19.30 -30.64 6.64
N ARG A 317 -19.02 -30.15 7.87
CA ARG A 317 -17.99 -29.10 8.08
C ARG A 317 -16.61 -29.54 7.59
N MET A 318 -16.21 -30.76 7.92
CA MET A 318 -14.93 -31.32 7.47
C MET A 318 -14.88 -31.50 5.94
N ALA A 319 -15.99 -31.93 5.33
CA ALA A 319 -16.10 -32.07 3.88
C ALA A 319 -16.09 -30.71 3.16
N ALA A 320 -16.72 -29.68 3.73
CA ALA A 320 -16.72 -28.33 3.17
C ALA A 320 -15.30 -27.74 3.07
N ALA A 321 -14.42 -28.03 4.05
CA ALA A 321 -13.02 -27.64 3.98
C ALA A 321 -12.27 -28.30 2.80
N ARG A 322 -12.60 -29.55 2.47
CA ARG A 322 -12.03 -30.26 1.30
C ARG A 322 -12.55 -29.68 -0.01
N VAL A 323 -13.86 -29.43 -0.11
CA VAL A 323 -14.47 -28.77 -1.28
C VAL A 323 -13.88 -27.37 -1.49
N ALA A 324 -13.64 -26.63 -0.42
CA ALA A 324 -12.98 -25.33 -0.49
C ALA A 324 -11.52 -25.45 -0.99
N ALA A 325 -10.79 -26.47 -0.55
CA ALA A 325 -9.42 -26.74 -1.02
C ALA A 325 -9.39 -27.09 -2.52
N GLU A 326 -10.32 -27.93 -3.00
CA GLU A 326 -10.42 -28.30 -4.42
C GLU A 326 -10.73 -27.11 -5.33
N ARG A 327 -11.49 -26.12 -4.85
CA ARG A 327 -11.70 -24.87 -5.59
C ARG A 327 -10.42 -24.04 -5.76
N LEU A 328 -9.45 -24.18 -4.84
CA LEU A 328 -8.17 -23.48 -4.91
C LEU A 328 -7.17 -24.20 -5.83
N THR A 329 -7.19 -25.54 -5.86
CA THR A 329 -6.28 -26.35 -6.68
C THR A 329 -6.82 -26.66 -8.08
N GLY A 330 -8.08 -26.30 -8.34
CA GLY A 330 -8.84 -26.71 -9.52
C GLY A 330 -9.64 -27.99 -9.24
N PRO A 331 -10.97 -28.01 -9.48
CA PRO A 331 -11.78 -29.19 -9.24
C PRO A 331 -11.41 -30.30 -10.24
N SER A 332 -11.47 -31.55 -9.80
CA SER A 332 -11.41 -32.69 -10.72
C SER A 332 -12.60 -32.67 -11.70
N PRO A 333 -12.51 -33.38 -12.85
CA PRO A 333 -13.63 -33.50 -13.78
C PRO A 333 -14.92 -34.03 -13.10
N GLU A 334 -14.78 -34.97 -12.17
CA GLU A 334 -15.89 -35.55 -11.42
C GLU A 334 -16.50 -34.52 -10.45
N ALA A 335 -15.65 -33.77 -9.75
CA ALA A 335 -16.07 -32.64 -8.93
C ALA A 335 -16.84 -31.59 -9.75
N HIS A 336 -16.39 -31.28 -10.96
CA HIS A 336 -17.07 -30.34 -11.84
C HIS A 336 -18.46 -30.84 -12.28
N ALA A 337 -18.60 -32.15 -12.52
CA ALA A 337 -19.88 -32.77 -12.86
C ALA A 337 -20.89 -32.70 -11.70
N ILE A 338 -20.44 -32.95 -10.47
CA ILE A 338 -21.29 -32.81 -9.28
C ILE A 338 -21.71 -31.36 -9.09
N ASP A 339 -20.79 -30.40 -9.21
CA ASP A 339 -21.09 -28.98 -9.05
C ASP A 339 -22.13 -28.50 -10.08
N SER A 340 -21.97 -28.90 -11.35
CA SER A 340 -22.90 -28.57 -12.43
C SER A 340 -24.29 -29.17 -12.21
N PHE A 341 -24.34 -30.39 -11.67
CA PHE A 341 -25.60 -31.02 -11.28
C PHE A 341 -26.28 -30.26 -10.14
N CYS A 342 -25.53 -29.92 -9.08
CA CYS A 342 -26.05 -29.16 -7.94
C CYS A 342 -26.65 -27.83 -8.39
N ASP A 343 -25.98 -27.09 -9.28
CA ASP A 343 -26.48 -25.83 -9.83
C ASP A 343 -27.78 -26.02 -10.62
N SER A 344 -27.80 -27.00 -11.51
CA SER A 344 -28.97 -27.30 -12.35
C SER A 344 -30.16 -27.75 -11.51
N TRP A 345 -29.91 -28.57 -10.49
CA TRP A 345 -30.94 -29.04 -9.56
C TRP A 345 -31.50 -27.89 -8.72
N ALA A 346 -30.64 -27.02 -8.20
CA ALA A 346 -31.05 -25.87 -7.41
C ALA A 346 -31.85 -24.83 -8.22
N GLN A 347 -31.52 -24.64 -9.50
CA GLN A 347 -32.31 -23.80 -10.40
C GLN A 347 -33.71 -24.37 -10.69
N ALA A 348 -33.82 -25.70 -10.76
CA ALA A 348 -35.07 -26.39 -11.04
C ALA A 348 -35.96 -26.60 -9.80
N ASN A 349 -35.41 -26.48 -8.59
CA ASN A 349 -36.10 -26.76 -7.34
C ASN A 349 -35.99 -25.57 -6.40
N ALA A 350 -37.11 -24.93 -6.06
CA ALA A 350 -37.10 -23.80 -5.13
C ALA A 350 -36.88 -24.26 -3.69
N CYS A 351 -36.01 -23.56 -2.96
CA CYS A 351 -35.88 -23.75 -1.52
C CYS A 351 -37.12 -23.22 -0.80
N GLY A 352 -37.86 -24.12 -0.13
CA GLY A 352 -38.98 -23.75 0.72
C GLY A 352 -38.54 -23.08 2.04
N PRO A 353 -39.49 -22.84 2.98
CA PRO A 353 -39.20 -22.19 4.26
C PRO A 353 -38.34 -23.05 5.22
N ASN A 354 -38.17 -24.33 4.92
CA ASN A 354 -37.37 -25.29 5.68
C ASN A 354 -36.27 -25.86 4.78
N LEU A 355 -35.04 -25.88 5.30
CA LEU A 355 -33.87 -26.37 4.57
C LEU A 355 -33.80 -27.89 4.46
N LYS A 356 -34.22 -28.61 5.51
CA LYS A 356 -34.09 -30.07 5.61
C LYS A 356 -34.81 -30.81 4.48
N PRO A 357 -36.09 -30.53 4.15
CA PRO A 357 -36.75 -31.19 3.02
C PRO A 357 -36.06 -30.91 1.68
N TYR A 358 -35.55 -29.69 1.50
CA TYR A 358 -34.84 -29.28 0.30
C TYR A 358 -33.51 -30.03 0.16
N VAL A 359 -32.73 -30.10 1.23
CA VAL A 359 -31.44 -30.79 1.30
C VAL A 359 -31.60 -32.32 1.20
N ASP A 360 -32.64 -32.90 1.82
CA ASP A 360 -32.94 -34.33 1.70
C ASP A 360 -33.32 -34.70 0.26
N ALA A 361 -34.15 -33.89 -0.40
CA ALA A 361 -34.53 -34.11 -1.79
C ALA A 361 -33.33 -34.00 -2.74
N ALA A 362 -32.45 -33.03 -2.51
CA ALA A 362 -31.20 -32.90 -3.26
C ALA A 362 -30.32 -34.14 -3.07
N LEU A 363 -30.19 -34.65 -1.84
CA LEU A 363 -29.39 -35.85 -1.55
C LEU A 363 -29.92 -37.08 -2.28
N VAL A 364 -31.24 -37.28 -2.32
CA VAL A 364 -31.84 -38.38 -3.09
C VAL A 364 -31.47 -38.28 -4.57
N ALA A 365 -31.58 -37.08 -5.15
CA ALA A 365 -31.24 -36.85 -6.56
C ALA A 365 -29.73 -37.01 -6.83
N MET A 366 -28.87 -36.55 -5.92
CA MET A 366 -27.42 -36.71 -6.02
C MET A 366 -27.02 -38.18 -5.92
N ARG A 367 -27.57 -38.96 -4.98
CA ARG A 367 -27.28 -40.40 -4.85
C ARG A 367 -27.60 -41.18 -6.12
N ALA A 368 -28.66 -40.80 -6.84
CA ALA A 368 -29.02 -41.45 -8.10
C ALA A 368 -27.97 -41.25 -9.20
N ASN A 369 -27.18 -40.17 -9.15
CA ASN A 369 -26.19 -39.81 -10.17
C ASN A 369 -24.73 -40.01 -9.70
N PHE A 370 -24.50 -39.98 -8.39
CA PHE A 370 -23.17 -39.92 -7.76
C PHE A 370 -23.07 -40.82 -6.50
N GLY A 371 -23.77 -41.95 -6.49
CA GLY A 371 -23.87 -42.85 -5.33
C GLY A 371 -22.55 -43.47 -4.83
N GLN A 372 -21.45 -43.30 -5.58
CA GLN A 372 -20.10 -43.66 -5.15
C GLN A 372 -19.50 -42.71 -4.10
N TYR A 373 -20.06 -41.51 -3.92
CA TYR A 373 -19.61 -40.53 -2.93
C TYR A 373 -20.40 -40.66 -1.63
N ARG A 374 -19.76 -40.26 -0.52
CA ARG A 374 -20.41 -40.22 0.79
C ARG A 374 -21.46 -39.11 0.82
N ASP A 375 -22.56 -39.36 1.53
CA ASP A 375 -23.67 -38.43 1.61
C ASP A 375 -23.25 -37.07 2.17
N GLU A 376 -22.43 -37.06 3.22
CA GLU A 376 -21.99 -35.81 3.86
C GLU A 376 -21.09 -34.98 2.93
N GLU A 377 -20.43 -35.62 1.98
CA GLU A 377 -19.59 -34.98 0.97
C GLU A 377 -20.45 -34.35 -0.13
N LEU A 378 -21.45 -35.09 -0.62
CA LEU A 378 -22.46 -34.58 -1.55
C LEU A 378 -23.25 -33.43 -0.94
N LEU A 379 -23.68 -33.58 0.31
CA LEU A 379 -24.42 -32.56 1.07
C LEU A 379 -23.58 -31.30 1.30
N ALA A 380 -22.32 -31.44 1.75
CA ALA A 380 -21.45 -30.30 1.96
C ALA A 380 -21.22 -29.54 0.65
N ARG A 381 -20.97 -30.26 -0.44
CA ARG A 381 -20.76 -29.68 -1.77
C ARG A 381 -22.03 -28.98 -2.28
N PHE A 382 -23.20 -29.60 -2.13
CA PHE A 382 -24.48 -29.01 -2.48
C PHE A 382 -24.75 -27.70 -1.71
N VAL A 383 -24.68 -27.73 -0.38
CA VAL A 383 -24.89 -26.53 0.46
C VAL A 383 -23.90 -25.43 0.09
N MET A 384 -22.62 -25.78 -0.14
CA MET A 384 -21.57 -24.84 -0.56
C MET A 384 -21.76 -24.26 -1.96
N ARG A 385 -22.64 -24.83 -2.80
CA ARG A 385 -23.05 -24.27 -4.10
C ARG A 385 -24.28 -23.37 -3.93
N VAL A 386 -25.32 -23.88 -3.29
CA VAL A 386 -26.63 -23.21 -3.24
C VAL A 386 -26.69 -22.02 -2.30
N MET A 387 -25.80 -21.92 -1.32
CA MET A 387 -25.72 -20.73 -0.46
C MET A 387 -25.25 -19.47 -1.21
N THR A 388 -24.79 -19.60 -2.46
CA THR A 388 -24.29 -18.49 -3.29
C THR A 388 -25.16 -18.17 -4.50
N THR A 389 -26.22 -18.95 -4.72
CA THR A 389 -27.25 -18.76 -5.74
C THR A 389 -28.49 -18.18 -5.11
#